data_AF-A0AAD2X835-F1
#
_entry.id   AF-A0AAD2X835-F1
#
_cell.length_a   1.000
_cell.length_b   1.000
_cell.length_c   1.000
_cell.angle_alpha   90.00
_cell.angle_beta   90.00
_cell.angle_gamma   90.00
#
_symmetry.space_group_name_H-M   'P 1'
#
loop_
_entity.id
_entity.type
_entity.pdbx_description
1 polymer ?
#
loop_
_entity_poly.entity_id
_entity_poly.type
_entity_poly.pdbx_seq_one_letter_code
_entity_poly.pdbx_strand_id
1 'polypeptide(L)'
;MIRSTVLALGCSCMLAACSTNDVDDFLKTIVKAPPASIEYNGKGHSQIYAVSAVLRMGFKGGNIKVGNFGADNSIDNTYEQDSYNMISVNTDKPTDYPLMQQIEISKGDNGQMQITSQRDHFDVVASDDVYYGLELTYYGANHQQINGEFIQFYYKKNGDPDLDNSTLVQHQHFFTIGNEVLEHSYTIDGKTISKNSKQGFYPHTLDEKSTYYPELTFEMEGDKLKTCDITTTNALLAPESGNKSEIMPYDSTLIDKAINIFPTLKRDQATWTENGYKFFQTLTMPHAAELANKLFTYQYRDTDPFEKQLGYEYQEGSGDGGVVDDGTNALRQRQGDFVELLHQCRRIGKGPNNLDRMGFKGVLQFSQANTEFAMQISLCNIVSQMDKSKNAIWPKYGNDNPDADSKTCSEIPTFGNGEGRGLYNFNEIKSEWSNHDIDIPLTFRVIADMKDGDEKFVEDFKKFYPHMDPNEIKNYFFNPQYLLSRNRKNIFVM
;
A
#
# COMPACT_ATOMS: atom_id res chain seq x y z
N MET A 1 -30.53 49.39 22.98
CA MET A 1 -31.74 49.68 22.19
C MET A 1 -31.43 49.83 20.68
N ILE A 2 -30.49 49.02 20.13
CA ILE A 2 -30.12 49.02 18.69
C ILE A 2 -30.09 47.59 18.09
N ARG A 3 -29.97 46.53 18.92
CA ARG A 3 -29.94 45.14 18.43
C ARG A 3 -31.31 44.51 18.17
N SER A 4 -32.38 44.97 18.82
CA SER A 4 -33.73 44.41 18.64
C SER A 4 -34.45 44.95 17.39
N THR A 5 -34.00 46.09 16.86
CA THR A 5 -34.63 46.74 15.69
C THR A 5 -34.16 46.12 14.37
N VAL A 6 -32.92 45.61 14.29
CA VAL A 6 -32.39 44.95 13.08
C VAL A 6 -33.01 43.56 12.87
N LEU A 7 -33.27 42.81 13.95
CA LEU A 7 -33.95 41.51 13.86
C LEU A 7 -35.41 41.66 13.43
N ALA A 8 -36.09 42.73 13.87
CA ALA A 8 -37.47 43.00 13.51
C ALA A 8 -37.62 43.50 12.05
N LEU A 9 -36.65 44.26 11.52
CA LEU A 9 -36.66 44.68 10.12
C LEU A 9 -36.31 43.53 9.16
N GLY A 10 -35.42 42.61 9.55
CA GLY A 10 -35.10 41.41 8.75
C GLY A 10 -36.28 40.42 8.65
N CYS A 11 -37.00 40.18 9.75
CA CYS A 11 -38.19 39.33 9.73
C CYS A 11 -39.38 39.95 8.98
N SER A 12 -39.45 41.28 8.86
CA SER A 12 -40.55 41.96 8.14
C SER A 12 -40.36 41.95 6.62
N CYS A 13 -39.13 41.79 6.12
CA CYS A 13 -38.86 41.62 4.70
C CYS A 13 -39.04 40.17 4.21
N MET A 14 -39.16 39.20 5.12
CA MET A 14 -39.31 37.76 4.81
C MET A 14 -40.75 37.31 4.55
N LEU A 15 -41.74 38.21 4.59
CA LEU A 15 -43.14 37.86 4.32
C LEU A 15 -43.66 38.31 2.94
N ALA A 16 -42.79 38.83 2.06
CA ALA A 16 -43.21 39.39 0.77
C ALA A 16 -42.52 38.81 -0.48
N ALA A 17 -41.66 37.79 -0.37
CA ALA A 17 -41.09 37.11 -1.54
C ALA A 17 -40.87 35.62 -1.23
N CYS A 18 -41.90 34.82 -1.48
CA CYS A 18 -41.82 33.37 -1.41
C CYS A 18 -41.10 32.83 -2.65
N SER A 19 -39.89 32.30 -2.47
CA SER A 19 -39.42 31.17 -3.25
C SER A 19 -38.60 30.26 -2.33
N THR A 20 -38.89 28.96 -2.35
CA THR A 20 -38.19 27.94 -1.55
C THR A 20 -36.70 27.86 -1.88
N ASN A 21 -36.30 28.39 -3.04
CA ASN A 21 -34.93 28.33 -3.53
C ASN A 21 -34.01 29.33 -2.81
N ASP A 22 -34.52 30.51 -2.46
CA ASP A 22 -33.69 31.57 -1.83
C ASP A 22 -33.36 31.25 -0.36
N VAL A 23 -34.22 30.47 0.32
CA VAL A 23 -33.98 29.99 1.69
C VAL A 23 -32.94 28.87 1.70
N ASP A 24 -32.93 28.01 0.67
CA ASP A 24 -32.01 26.88 0.55
C ASP A 24 -30.57 27.35 0.23
N ASP A 25 -30.42 28.37 -0.60
CA ASP A 25 -29.11 28.98 -0.90
C ASP A 25 -28.54 29.75 0.29
N PHE A 26 -29.39 30.43 1.08
CA PHE A 26 -28.96 31.08 2.32
C PHE A 26 -28.52 30.05 3.39
N LEU A 27 -29.26 28.94 3.53
CA LEU A 27 -28.91 27.87 4.46
C LEU A 27 -27.63 27.13 4.07
N LYS A 28 -27.36 26.88 2.78
CA LYS A 28 -26.08 26.30 2.31
C LYS A 28 -24.88 27.18 2.63
N THR A 29 -25.08 28.50 2.70
CA THR A 29 -24.00 29.45 2.99
C THR A 29 -23.68 29.52 4.49
N ILE A 30 -24.64 29.20 5.36
CA ILE A 30 -24.51 29.32 6.83
C ILE A 30 -24.33 27.95 7.51
N VAL A 31 -24.90 26.90 6.95
CA VAL A 31 -24.83 25.53 7.45
C VAL A 31 -23.83 24.75 6.59
N LYS A 32 -22.55 24.87 6.95
CA LYS A 32 -21.57 23.87 6.52
C LYS A 32 -21.91 22.61 7.29
N ALA A 33 -22.47 21.60 6.62
CA ALA A 33 -22.57 20.28 7.22
C ALA A 33 -21.16 19.89 7.73
N PRO A 34 -21.02 19.35 8.95
CA PRO A 34 -19.77 18.71 9.34
C PRO A 34 -19.39 17.74 8.22
N PRO A 35 -18.11 17.65 7.80
CA PRO A 35 -17.69 16.58 6.93
C PRO A 35 -18.25 15.28 7.50
N ALA A 36 -18.83 14.43 6.65
CA ALA A 36 -19.39 13.17 7.08
C ALA A 36 -18.30 12.38 7.81
N SER A 37 -18.31 12.43 9.14
CA SER A 37 -17.47 11.59 9.96
C SER A 37 -18.22 10.27 10.06
N ILE A 38 -17.83 9.31 9.24
CA ILE A 38 -17.98 7.93 9.66
C ILE A 38 -17.13 7.86 10.94
N GLU A 39 -17.77 7.72 12.10
CA GLU A 39 -17.06 7.30 13.30
C GLU A 39 -16.51 5.92 13.00
N TYR A 40 -15.28 5.90 12.49
CA TYR A 40 -14.48 4.69 12.44
C TYR A 40 -14.19 4.33 13.88
N ASN A 41 -14.97 3.40 14.41
CA ASN A 41 -14.69 2.77 15.70
C ASN A 41 -13.56 1.76 15.49
N GLY A 42 -12.42 2.22 14.98
CA GLY A 42 -11.17 1.47 14.94
C GLY A 42 -10.75 1.28 16.40
N LYS A 43 -10.96 0.07 16.91
CA LYS A 43 -10.56 -0.24 18.28
C LYS A 43 -9.03 -0.19 18.34
N GLY A 44 -8.49 0.75 19.11
CA GLY A 44 -7.13 0.66 19.64
C GLY A 44 -6.01 1.34 18.84
N HIS A 45 -6.29 2.07 17.75
CA HIS A 45 -5.28 2.91 17.09
C HIS A 45 -5.82 4.31 16.74
N SER A 46 -4.91 5.25 16.57
CA SER A 46 -5.11 6.62 16.14
C SER A 46 -5.44 6.67 14.66
N GLN A 47 -6.18 7.70 14.24
CA GLN A 47 -6.45 7.94 12.83
C GLN A 47 -5.15 8.28 12.07
N ILE A 48 -4.97 7.72 10.88
CA ILE A 48 -3.85 8.05 9.99
C ILE A 48 -4.05 9.46 9.40
N TYR A 49 -3.03 10.30 9.52
CA TYR A 49 -2.99 11.68 8.99
C TYR A 49 -1.90 11.90 7.94
N ALA A 50 -0.80 11.15 8.04
CA ALA A 50 0.27 11.18 7.06
C ALA A 50 0.90 9.80 6.91
N VAL A 51 1.52 9.58 5.75
CA VAL A 51 2.26 8.38 5.39
C VAL A 51 3.58 8.80 4.76
N SER A 52 4.67 8.23 5.25
CA SER A 52 5.95 8.26 4.57
C SER A 52 6.16 6.90 3.91
N ALA A 53 6.20 6.87 2.58
CA ALA A 53 6.53 5.68 1.80
C ALA A 53 7.98 5.80 1.34
N VAL A 54 8.85 4.92 1.82
CA VAL A 54 10.26 4.87 1.43
C VAL A 54 10.52 3.59 0.65
N LEU A 55 11.14 3.73 -0.52
CA LEU A 55 11.55 2.63 -1.37
C LEU A 55 13.08 2.59 -1.48
N ARG A 56 13.67 1.43 -1.24
CA ARG A 56 15.13 1.23 -1.20
C ARG A 56 15.54 0.10 -2.12
N MET A 57 16.33 0.40 -3.14
CA MET A 57 16.97 -0.62 -3.96
C MET A 57 17.99 -1.41 -3.13
N GLY A 58 18.12 -2.69 -3.41
CA GLY A 58 19.10 -3.57 -2.81
C GLY A 58 19.24 -4.91 -3.52
N PHE A 59 20.05 -5.77 -2.91
CA PHE A 59 20.29 -7.14 -3.36
C PHE A 59 20.09 -8.11 -2.20
N LYS A 60 19.79 -9.37 -2.52
CA LYS A 60 19.73 -10.44 -1.51
C LYS A 60 21.08 -10.55 -0.79
N GLY A 61 21.05 -10.48 0.54
CA GLY A 61 22.23 -10.49 1.42
C GLY A 61 22.69 -11.89 1.84
N GLY A 62 21.92 -12.93 1.47
CA GLY A 62 22.10 -14.30 1.97
C GLY A 62 21.32 -14.52 3.26
N ASN A 63 21.76 -15.48 4.07
CA ASN A 63 21.08 -15.82 5.31
C ASN A 63 21.80 -15.21 6.50
N ILE A 64 21.04 -14.72 7.46
CA ILE A 64 21.55 -14.26 8.75
C ILE A 64 20.89 -15.04 9.87
N LYS A 65 21.64 -15.22 10.95
CA LYS A 65 21.17 -15.87 12.17
C LYS A 65 20.47 -14.83 13.06
N VAL A 66 19.18 -15.02 13.32
CA VAL A 66 18.34 -14.15 14.18
C VAL A 66 17.69 -14.96 15.29
N GLY A 67 17.22 -14.30 16.35
CA GLY A 67 16.56 -14.92 17.50
C GLY A 67 17.30 -14.68 18.82
N ASN A 68 16.88 -15.39 19.87
CA ASN A 68 17.43 -15.21 21.21
C ASN A 68 18.77 -15.95 21.37
N PHE A 69 19.82 -15.18 21.73
CA PHE A 69 21.14 -15.71 22.04
C PHE A 69 21.25 -15.83 23.57
N GLY A 70 20.68 -16.89 24.13
CA GLY A 70 20.61 -17.09 25.58
C GLY A 70 21.98 -16.95 26.26
N ALA A 71 22.01 -16.32 27.45
CA ALA A 71 23.23 -16.18 28.25
C ALA A 71 23.79 -17.52 28.78
N ASP A 72 22.95 -18.56 28.80
CA ASP A 72 23.34 -19.95 29.01
C ASP A 72 23.19 -20.69 27.68
N ASN A 73 24.30 -21.20 27.13
CA ASN A 73 24.41 -21.88 25.83
C ASN A 73 23.61 -23.21 25.72
N SER A 74 22.65 -23.43 26.62
CA SER A 74 21.86 -24.67 26.71
C SER A 74 20.61 -24.67 25.81
N ILE A 75 20.17 -23.50 25.32
CA ILE A 75 19.04 -23.36 24.39
C ILE A 75 19.38 -22.35 23.28
N ASP A 76 19.78 -22.83 22.10
CA ASP A 76 19.95 -22.01 20.89
C ASP A 76 18.60 -21.92 20.14
N ASN A 77 17.85 -20.83 20.34
CA ASN A 77 16.54 -20.57 19.71
C ASN A 77 16.65 -19.65 18.48
N THR A 78 17.78 -19.71 17.81
CA THR A 78 18.01 -18.93 16.59
C THR A 78 17.59 -19.70 15.34
N TYR A 79 17.38 -18.96 14.26
CA TYR A 79 17.09 -19.52 12.94
C TYR A 79 17.74 -18.69 11.84
N GLU A 80 17.92 -19.33 10.69
CA GLU A 80 18.42 -18.68 9.49
C GLU A 80 17.27 -17.93 8.80
N GLN A 81 17.50 -16.66 8.53
CA GLN A 81 16.57 -15.78 7.87
C GLN A 81 17.21 -15.17 6.62
N ASP A 82 16.54 -15.31 5.48
CA ASP A 82 16.87 -14.55 4.27
C ASP A 82 16.90 -13.05 4.61
N SER A 83 17.99 -12.40 4.22
CA SER A 83 18.22 -10.97 4.40
C SER A 83 18.35 -10.25 3.06
N TYR A 84 18.07 -8.96 3.06
CA TYR A 84 18.26 -8.07 1.92
C TYR A 84 19.04 -6.84 2.35
N ASN A 85 20.09 -6.54 1.61
CA ASN A 85 20.92 -5.37 1.84
C ASN A 85 20.38 -4.20 1.00
N MET A 86 19.66 -3.30 1.65
CA MET A 86 18.97 -2.17 1.04
C MET A 86 19.75 -0.87 1.24
N ILE A 87 19.66 0.07 0.30
CA ILE A 87 20.29 1.39 0.46
C ILE A 87 19.52 2.26 1.48
N SER A 88 20.21 2.67 2.55
CA SER A 88 19.64 3.46 3.64
C SER A 88 19.54 4.96 3.31
N VAL A 89 20.51 5.50 2.57
CA VAL A 89 20.50 6.92 2.14
C VAL A 89 21.18 7.04 0.78
N ASN A 90 20.72 8.00 -0.03
CA ASN A 90 21.45 8.41 -1.23
C ASN A 90 22.69 9.20 -0.80
N THR A 91 23.85 8.55 -0.78
CA THR A 91 25.10 9.16 -0.28
C THR A 91 25.66 10.21 -1.23
N ASP A 92 25.42 10.03 -2.53
CA ASP A 92 25.95 10.86 -3.60
C ASP A 92 24.77 11.59 -4.24
N LYS A 93 24.47 12.80 -3.75
CA LYS A 93 23.40 13.71 -4.24
C LYS A 93 22.00 13.06 -4.30
N PRO A 94 21.09 13.40 -3.36
CA PRO A 94 19.78 12.76 -3.21
C PRO A 94 18.89 12.68 -4.46
N THR A 95 19.17 13.49 -5.48
CA THR A 95 18.41 13.62 -6.74
C THR A 95 18.97 12.82 -7.90
N ASP A 96 20.20 12.33 -7.83
CA ASP A 96 20.91 11.86 -9.01
C ASP A 96 20.62 10.38 -9.31
N TYR A 97 20.24 9.57 -8.31
CA TYR A 97 20.04 8.12 -8.46
C TYR A 97 18.77 7.63 -7.74
N PRO A 98 17.93 6.78 -8.37
CA PRO A 98 16.72 6.22 -7.75
C PRO A 98 17.03 5.04 -6.79
N LEU A 99 18.10 5.12 -6.00
CA LEU A 99 18.51 4.04 -5.08
C LEU A 99 17.70 4.04 -3.78
N MET A 100 17.46 5.23 -3.21
CA MET A 100 16.51 5.46 -2.15
C MET A 100 15.56 6.56 -2.60
N GLN A 101 14.26 6.32 -2.45
CA GLN A 101 13.21 7.21 -2.91
C GLN A 101 12.18 7.34 -1.81
N GLN A 102 11.57 8.52 -1.70
CA GLN A 102 10.60 8.81 -0.65
C GLN A 102 9.45 9.61 -1.24
N ILE A 103 8.24 9.19 -0.93
CA ILE A 103 7.00 9.90 -1.21
C ILE A 103 6.33 10.18 0.12
N GLU A 104 6.07 11.47 0.38
CA GLU A 104 5.33 11.92 1.54
C GLU A 104 3.89 12.18 1.14
N ILE A 105 2.96 11.67 1.94
CA ILE A 105 1.52 11.80 1.75
C ILE A 105 0.94 12.33 3.04
N SER A 106 0.10 13.36 2.95
CA SER A 106 -0.60 13.87 4.13
C SER A 106 -1.98 14.34 3.76
N LYS A 107 -2.88 14.43 4.75
CA LYS A 107 -4.19 15.05 4.54
C LYS A 107 -4.02 16.52 4.14
N GLY A 108 -4.63 16.89 3.01
CA GLY A 108 -4.77 18.26 2.57
C GLY A 108 -5.88 19.00 3.32
N ASP A 109 -6.09 20.27 2.97
CA ASP A 109 -7.10 21.14 3.57
C ASP A 109 -8.54 20.64 3.33
N ASN A 110 -8.75 19.85 2.28
CA ASN A 110 -10.02 19.20 1.95
C ASN A 110 -10.24 17.88 2.73
N GLY A 111 -9.28 17.48 3.58
CA GLY A 111 -9.31 16.24 4.36
C GLY A 111 -8.93 14.97 3.57
N GLN A 112 -8.64 15.08 2.27
CA GLN A 112 -8.21 13.97 1.43
C GLN A 112 -6.68 13.79 1.49
N MET A 113 -6.22 12.55 1.29
CA MET A 113 -4.79 12.26 1.20
C MET A 113 -4.24 12.81 -0.12
N GLN A 114 -3.10 13.52 -0.05
CA GLN A 114 -2.41 14.07 -1.20
C GLN A 114 -0.89 13.88 -1.04
N ILE A 115 -0.19 13.73 -2.16
CA ILE A 115 1.28 13.70 -2.18
C ILE A 115 1.78 15.12 -1.88
N THR A 116 2.63 15.25 -0.87
CA THR A 116 3.22 16.52 -0.42
C THR A 116 4.73 16.59 -0.60
N SER A 117 5.37 15.49 -1.02
CA SER A 117 6.74 15.50 -1.52
C SER A 117 6.85 16.04 -2.95
N GLN A 118 8.04 16.50 -3.33
CA GLN A 118 8.32 16.86 -4.73
C GLN A 118 8.22 15.65 -5.67
N ARG A 119 8.61 14.46 -5.21
CA ARG A 119 8.48 13.20 -5.94
C ARG A 119 7.04 12.68 -5.83
N ASP A 120 6.46 12.28 -6.95
CA ASP A 120 5.10 11.72 -7.08
C ASP A 120 5.06 10.27 -7.59
N HIS A 121 6.22 9.68 -7.88
CA HIS A 121 6.35 8.29 -8.34
C HIS A 121 7.70 7.69 -7.93
N PHE A 122 7.75 6.36 -7.88
CA PHE A 122 8.96 5.57 -7.75
C PHE A 122 9.46 5.09 -9.11
N ASP A 123 10.74 5.31 -9.39
CA ASP A 123 11.40 4.71 -10.54
C ASP A 123 12.08 3.40 -10.13
N VAL A 124 11.77 2.32 -10.83
CA VAL A 124 12.25 0.98 -10.54
C VAL A 124 12.67 0.27 -11.83
N VAL A 125 13.35 -0.86 -11.71
CA VAL A 125 13.76 -1.68 -12.85
C VAL A 125 13.17 -3.09 -12.77
N ALA A 126 12.89 -3.68 -13.92
CA ALA A 126 12.52 -5.07 -14.00
C ALA A 126 13.77 -5.95 -13.85
N SER A 127 13.72 -6.90 -12.90
CA SER A 127 14.85 -7.77 -12.60
C SER A 127 14.46 -8.92 -11.68
N ASP A 128 15.11 -10.07 -11.88
CA ASP A 128 15.03 -11.19 -10.95
C ASP A 128 16.06 -11.07 -9.79
N ASP A 129 17.05 -10.18 -9.92
CA ASP A 129 18.18 -10.03 -8.99
C ASP A 129 18.14 -8.75 -8.15
N VAL A 130 17.45 -7.70 -8.64
CA VAL A 130 17.28 -6.44 -7.92
C VAL A 130 15.98 -6.46 -7.11
N TYR A 131 16.10 -6.03 -5.86
CA TYR A 131 15.02 -6.00 -4.89
C TYR A 131 14.77 -4.57 -4.42
N TYR A 132 13.51 -4.26 -4.08
CA TYR A 132 13.12 -2.96 -3.55
C TYR A 132 12.43 -3.10 -2.19
N GLY A 133 13.09 -2.67 -1.12
CA GLY A 133 12.50 -2.62 0.22
C GLY A 133 11.53 -1.43 0.32
N LEU A 134 10.25 -1.72 0.51
CA LEU A 134 9.21 -0.75 0.80
C LEU A 134 9.01 -0.65 2.32
N GLU A 135 9.09 0.56 2.86
CA GLU A 135 8.75 0.87 4.25
C GLU A 135 7.62 1.91 4.26
N LEU A 136 6.52 1.61 4.95
CA LEU A 136 5.36 2.47 5.14
C LEU A 136 5.31 2.91 6.61
N THR A 137 5.55 4.20 6.84
CA THR A 137 5.45 4.79 8.19
C THR A 137 4.21 5.65 8.30
N TYR A 138 3.37 5.35 9.29
CA TYR A 138 2.10 6.01 9.54
C TYR A 138 2.22 7.00 10.69
N TYR A 139 1.62 8.17 10.52
CA TYR A 139 1.61 9.24 11.51
C TYR A 139 0.19 9.66 11.89
N GLY A 140 -0.02 9.87 13.19
CA GLY A 140 -1.24 10.44 13.73
C GLY A 140 -1.30 11.97 13.58
N ALA A 141 -2.40 12.57 14.03
CA ALA A 141 -2.63 14.02 13.96
C ALA A 141 -1.56 14.88 14.67
N ASN A 142 -0.88 14.30 15.66
CA ASN A 142 0.20 14.93 16.42
C ASN A 142 1.59 14.71 15.77
N HIS A 143 1.65 14.16 14.56
CA HIS A 143 2.87 13.77 13.84
C HIS A 143 3.74 12.72 14.56
N GLN A 144 3.18 12.00 15.54
CA GLN A 144 3.84 10.84 16.12
C GLN A 144 3.59 9.61 15.25
N GLN A 145 4.59 8.73 15.19
CA GLN A 145 4.48 7.45 14.51
C GLN A 145 3.48 6.54 15.25
N ILE A 146 2.61 5.88 14.48
CA ILE A 146 1.53 5.04 15.00
C ILE A 146 1.57 3.60 14.50
N ASN A 147 2.57 3.18 13.72
CA ASN A 147 2.72 1.77 13.27
C ASN A 147 2.65 0.78 14.45
N GLY A 148 3.27 1.14 15.58
CA GLY A 148 3.25 0.35 16.81
C GLY A 148 1.84 0.07 17.34
N GLU A 149 0.85 0.91 17.04
CA GLU A 149 -0.55 0.74 17.47
C GLU A 149 -1.26 -0.37 16.69
N PHE A 150 -0.82 -0.67 15.47
CA PHE A 150 -1.42 -1.72 14.62
C PHE A 150 -0.85 -3.11 14.86
N ILE A 151 0.30 -3.20 15.52
CA ILE A 151 1.01 -4.47 15.77
C ILE A 151 0.89 -4.94 17.22
N GLN A 152 -0.07 -4.41 17.98
CA GLN A 152 -0.27 -4.74 19.38
C GLN A 152 -1.00 -6.08 19.51
N PHE A 153 -0.48 -6.93 20.40
CA PHE A 153 -1.11 -8.18 20.77
C PHE A 153 -1.16 -8.30 22.30
N TYR A 154 -2.35 -8.52 22.83
CA TYR A 154 -2.63 -8.50 24.26
C TYR A 154 -3.04 -9.87 24.78
N TYR A 155 -2.78 -10.09 26.06
CA TYR A 155 -3.23 -11.26 26.81
C TYR A 155 -4.04 -10.82 28.02
N LYS A 156 -5.01 -11.66 28.41
CA LYS A 156 -5.77 -11.52 29.65
C LYS A 156 -4.90 -11.94 30.82
N LYS A 157 -5.27 -11.52 32.03
CA LYS A 157 -4.54 -11.85 33.29
C LYS A 157 -4.36 -13.34 33.57
N ASN A 158 -5.17 -14.20 32.94
CA ASN A 158 -5.09 -15.64 33.07
C ASN A 158 -4.18 -16.29 32.01
N GLY A 159 -3.49 -15.51 31.19
CA GLY A 159 -2.60 -15.99 30.12
C GLY A 159 -3.32 -16.30 28.80
N ASP A 160 -4.64 -16.11 28.70
CA ASP A 160 -5.38 -16.32 27.45
C ASP A 160 -5.21 -15.13 26.49
N PRO A 161 -5.08 -15.36 25.17
CA PRO A 161 -5.08 -14.27 24.18
C PRO A 161 -6.33 -13.37 24.26
N ASP A 162 -6.13 -12.05 24.18
CA ASP A 162 -7.20 -11.05 24.14
C ASP A 162 -7.41 -10.50 22.73
N LEU A 163 -8.00 -11.34 21.86
CA LEU A 163 -8.15 -11.05 20.43
C LEU A 163 -9.01 -9.80 20.17
N ASP A 164 -10.01 -9.54 21.02
CA ASP A 164 -10.93 -8.41 20.84
C ASP A 164 -10.26 -7.05 21.04
N ASN A 165 -9.16 -7.02 21.79
CA ASN A 165 -8.38 -5.82 22.09
C ASN A 165 -7.04 -5.78 21.33
N SER A 166 -6.66 -6.85 20.65
CA SER A 166 -5.40 -6.96 19.90
C SER A 166 -5.57 -6.46 18.48
N THR A 167 -4.83 -5.41 18.11
CA THR A 167 -4.87 -4.82 16.76
C THR A 167 -4.13 -5.64 15.71
N LEU A 168 -3.11 -6.42 16.12
CA LEU A 168 -2.29 -7.25 15.23
C LEU A 168 -3.12 -8.28 14.42
N VAL A 169 -4.20 -8.78 15.01
CA VAL A 169 -5.09 -9.77 14.35
C VAL A 169 -6.17 -9.13 13.48
N GLN A 170 -6.30 -7.80 13.52
CA GLN A 170 -7.37 -7.06 12.87
C GLN A 170 -6.91 -6.38 11.58
N HIS A 171 -5.61 -6.16 11.38
CA HIS A 171 -5.11 -5.33 10.27
C HIS A 171 -4.13 -6.09 9.37
N GLN A 172 -4.16 -5.79 8.07
CA GLN A 172 -3.28 -6.36 7.05
C GLN A 172 -3.21 -5.43 5.84
N HIS A 173 -2.01 -5.24 5.28
CA HIS A 173 -1.87 -4.63 3.97
C HIS A 173 -2.04 -5.67 2.86
N PHE A 174 -2.82 -5.29 1.87
CA PHE A 174 -2.91 -5.95 0.57
C PHE A 174 -2.47 -4.98 -0.53
N PHE A 175 -1.92 -5.54 -1.60
CA PHE A 175 -1.35 -4.79 -2.71
C PHE A 175 -1.99 -5.29 -4.01
N THR A 176 -2.45 -4.35 -4.82
CA THR A 176 -3.09 -4.64 -6.10
C THR A 176 -2.78 -3.52 -7.10
N ILE A 177 -3.25 -3.66 -8.33
CA ILE A 177 -3.16 -2.62 -9.35
C ILE A 177 -4.30 -1.64 -9.11
N GLY A 178 -3.95 -0.39 -8.85
CA GLY A 178 -4.88 0.73 -8.73
C GLY A 178 -5.27 1.30 -10.09
N ASN A 179 -6.36 2.07 -10.09
CA ASN A 179 -6.84 2.78 -11.27
C ASN A 179 -6.90 4.30 -11.07
N GLU A 180 -6.31 4.79 -9.99
CA GLU A 180 -6.24 6.20 -9.68
C GLU A 180 -4.90 6.59 -9.06
N VAL A 181 -4.59 7.88 -9.13
CA VAL A 181 -3.45 8.49 -8.45
C VAL A 181 -3.92 9.67 -7.61
N LEU A 182 -3.24 9.87 -6.48
CA LEU A 182 -3.53 10.96 -5.55
C LEU A 182 -3.31 12.33 -6.17
N GLU A 183 -3.96 13.33 -5.59
CA GLU A 183 -3.61 14.73 -5.82
C GLU A 183 -2.14 14.94 -5.41
N HIS A 184 -1.40 15.72 -6.20
CA HIS A 184 0.00 16.06 -5.94
C HIS A 184 0.11 17.54 -5.68
N SER A 185 0.37 17.95 -4.44
CA SER A 185 0.46 19.36 -4.07
C SER A 185 1.58 19.59 -3.06
N TYR A 186 2.63 20.27 -3.50
CA TYR A 186 3.83 20.55 -2.71
C TYR A 186 4.33 21.98 -2.92
N THR A 187 5.10 22.50 -1.97
CA THR A 187 5.68 23.85 -2.06
C THR A 187 7.20 23.77 -2.14
N ILE A 188 7.77 24.39 -3.18
CA ILE A 188 9.21 24.54 -3.37
C ILE A 188 9.53 26.01 -3.63
N ASP A 189 10.55 26.55 -2.95
CA ASP A 189 10.96 27.95 -3.06
C ASP A 189 9.80 28.97 -2.92
N GLY A 190 8.82 28.65 -2.06
CA GLY A 190 7.63 29.48 -1.81
C GLY A 190 6.55 29.42 -2.90
N LYS A 191 6.71 28.57 -3.93
CA LYS A 191 5.70 28.34 -4.96
C LYS A 191 5.05 26.98 -4.77
N THR A 192 3.73 26.97 -4.65
CA THR A 192 2.93 25.73 -4.65
C THR A 192 2.73 25.22 -6.07
N ILE A 193 3.04 23.95 -6.27
CA ILE A 193 2.78 23.20 -7.51
C ILE A 193 1.71 22.18 -7.16
N SER A 194 0.60 22.17 -7.91
CA SER A 194 -0.52 21.27 -7.69
C SER A 194 -0.97 20.58 -8.98
N LYS A 195 -1.21 19.28 -8.91
CA LYS A 195 -1.86 18.46 -9.94
C LYS A 195 -3.04 17.73 -9.29
N ASN A 196 -4.20 17.74 -9.95
CA ASN A 196 -5.37 17.04 -9.45
C ASN A 196 -5.16 15.53 -9.44
N SER A 197 -5.91 14.82 -8.60
CA SER A 197 -6.05 13.37 -8.71
C SER A 197 -6.56 12.98 -10.09
N LYS A 198 -6.21 11.77 -10.52
CA LYS A 198 -6.61 11.24 -11.83
C LYS A 198 -7.12 9.82 -11.69
N GLN A 199 -8.36 9.57 -12.11
CA GLN A 199 -8.92 8.23 -12.29
C GLN A 199 -8.61 7.71 -13.70
N GLY A 200 -8.77 6.40 -13.93
CA GLY A 200 -8.38 5.77 -15.20
C GLY A 200 -6.87 5.61 -15.37
N PHE A 201 -6.11 5.67 -14.27
CA PHE A 201 -4.64 5.48 -14.22
C PHE A 201 -4.28 3.98 -14.22
N TYR A 202 -4.80 3.23 -15.19
CA TYR A 202 -4.41 1.83 -15.37
C TYR A 202 -2.98 1.71 -15.95
N PRO A 203 -2.34 0.53 -15.84
CA PRO A 203 -1.02 0.30 -16.42
C PRO A 203 -0.92 0.68 -17.90
N HIS A 204 0.09 1.49 -18.23
CA HIS A 204 0.34 1.99 -19.59
C HIS A 204 1.83 2.12 -19.89
N THR A 205 2.19 2.28 -21.15
CA THR A 205 3.58 2.46 -21.58
C THR A 205 4.13 3.83 -21.23
N LEU A 206 5.46 3.92 -21.05
CA LEU A 206 6.18 5.16 -20.71
C LEU A 206 6.54 6.01 -21.95
N ASP A 207 6.18 5.55 -23.14
CA ASP A 207 6.47 6.24 -24.41
C ASP A 207 5.73 7.58 -24.52
N GLU A 208 6.23 8.51 -25.34
CA GLU A 208 5.57 9.81 -25.59
C GLU A 208 4.12 9.64 -26.08
N LYS A 209 3.84 8.54 -26.76
CA LYS A 209 2.49 8.09 -27.13
C LYS A 209 2.12 6.87 -26.31
N SER A 210 1.84 7.08 -25.04
CA SER A 210 1.47 6.03 -24.09
C SER A 210 0.25 5.24 -24.57
N THR A 211 0.30 3.93 -24.33
CA THR A 211 -0.81 3.01 -24.62
C THR A 211 -1.10 2.14 -23.42
N TYR A 212 -2.38 1.88 -23.17
CA TYR A 212 -2.81 0.91 -22.17
C TYR A 212 -2.36 -0.50 -22.54
N TYR A 213 -2.07 -1.30 -21.52
CA TYR A 213 -2.00 -2.75 -21.64
C TYR A 213 -3.43 -3.32 -21.54
N PRO A 214 -4.03 -3.86 -22.62
CA PRO A 214 -5.45 -4.22 -22.62
C PRO A 214 -5.81 -5.21 -21.50
N GLU A 215 -4.99 -6.24 -21.31
CA GLU A 215 -5.20 -7.27 -20.28
C GLU A 215 -5.00 -6.78 -18.84
N LEU A 216 -4.36 -5.62 -18.65
CA LEU A 216 -4.17 -4.98 -17.34
C LEU A 216 -5.10 -3.77 -17.13
N THR A 217 -6.00 -3.51 -18.08
CA THR A 217 -6.89 -2.34 -18.06
C THR A 217 -8.36 -2.75 -18.16
N PHE A 218 -8.67 -3.71 -19.04
CA PHE A 218 -10.02 -4.12 -19.37
C PHE A 218 -10.31 -5.55 -18.94
N GLU A 219 -11.57 -5.80 -18.62
CA GLU A 219 -12.09 -7.17 -18.56
C GLU A 219 -12.08 -7.78 -19.97
N MET A 220 -11.75 -9.06 -20.08
CA MET A 220 -11.52 -9.74 -21.36
C MET A 220 -12.57 -10.82 -21.63
N GLU A 221 -13.03 -10.91 -22.88
CA GLU A 221 -13.84 -12.01 -23.44
C GLU A 221 -13.06 -12.64 -24.60
N GLY A 222 -12.11 -13.51 -24.26
CA GLY A 222 -11.16 -14.07 -25.24
C GLY A 222 -10.23 -12.99 -25.79
N ASP A 223 -10.24 -12.79 -27.11
CA ASP A 223 -9.42 -11.75 -27.77
C ASP A 223 -10.11 -10.39 -27.86
N LYS A 224 -11.26 -10.23 -27.20
CA LYS A 224 -12.03 -8.98 -27.19
C LYS A 224 -12.14 -8.39 -25.80
N LEU A 225 -12.30 -7.07 -25.74
CA LEU A 225 -12.65 -6.34 -24.53
C LEU A 225 -14.11 -6.63 -24.16
N LYS A 226 -14.38 -6.85 -22.88
CA LYS A 226 -15.73 -7.08 -22.36
C LYS A 226 -16.57 -5.80 -22.44
N THR A 227 -17.72 -5.90 -23.07
CA THR A 227 -18.67 -4.79 -23.15
C THR A 227 -19.28 -4.49 -21.78
N CYS A 228 -19.59 -3.21 -21.52
CA CYS A 228 -20.26 -2.82 -20.29
C CYS A 228 -21.65 -3.47 -20.17
N ASP A 229 -21.99 -3.86 -18.95
CA ASP A 229 -23.30 -4.38 -18.57
C ASP A 229 -23.86 -3.62 -17.35
N ILE A 230 -25.02 -4.05 -16.86
CA ILE A 230 -25.73 -3.40 -15.74
C ILE A 230 -24.98 -3.47 -14.40
N THR A 231 -23.93 -4.29 -14.29
CA THR A 231 -23.08 -4.44 -13.10
C THR A 231 -21.76 -3.70 -13.24
N THR A 232 -21.47 -3.11 -14.40
CA THR A 232 -20.24 -2.38 -14.64
C THR A 232 -20.19 -1.11 -13.79
N THR A 233 -19.18 -1.03 -12.93
CA THR A 233 -18.95 0.13 -12.05
C THR A 233 -17.99 1.14 -12.66
N ASN A 234 -16.96 0.64 -13.37
CA ASN A 234 -15.92 1.45 -14.01
C ASN A 234 -15.79 1.05 -15.48
N ALA A 235 -15.59 2.05 -16.34
CA ALA A 235 -15.43 1.86 -17.77
C ALA A 235 -14.48 2.89 -18.37
N LEU A 236 -13.85 2.53 -19.48
CA LEU A 236 -13.04 3.42 -20.30
C LEU A 236 -13.44 3.32 -21.78
N LEU A 237 -13.07 4.35 -22.54
CA LEU A 237 -13.26 4.38 -23.97
C LEU A 237 -12.11 3.67 -24.68
N ALA A 238 -12.45 2.78 -25.60
CA ALA A 238 -11.52 2.08 -26.48
C ALA A 238 -12.11 1.99 -27.91
N PRO A 239 -11.30 1.67 -28.94
CA PRO A 239 -11.78 1.49 -30.30
C PRO A 239 -12.98 0.54 -30.39
N GLU A 240 -13.95 0.90 -31.24
CA GLU A 240 -15.26 0.24 -31.31
C GLU A 240 -15.19 -1.27 -31.58
N SER A 241 -14.15 -1.71 -32.29
CA SER A 241 -13.90 -3.13 -32.58
C SER A 241 -13.73 -3.96 -31.31
N GLY A 242 -13.18 -3.36 -30.25
CA GLY A 242 -12.81 -4.02 -29.00
C GLY A 242 -11.77 -5.11 -29.15
N ASN A 243 -10.94 -5.08 -30.19
CA ASN A 243 -9.90 -6.09 -30.38
C ASN A 243 -8.70 -5.78 -29.49
N LYS A 244 -8.25 -6.73 -28.66
CA LYS A 244 -7.10 -6.54 -27.77
C LYS A 244 -5.79 -6.23 -28.50
N SER A 245 -5.71 -6.57 -29.78
CA SER A 245 -4.52 -6.37 -30.61
C SER A 245 -4.40 -4.93 -31.13
N GLU A 246 -5.46 -4.13 -30.98
CA GLU A 246 -5.45 -2.73 -31.39
C GLU A 246 -4.75 -1.84 -30.36
N ILE A 247 -4.23 -0.72 -30.86
CA ILE A 247 -3.58 0.28 -30.03
C ILE A 247 -4.65 0.96 -29.17
N MET A 248 -4.48 0.87 -27.84
CA MET A 248 -5.34 1.51 -26.86
C MET A 248 -4.65 2.77 -26.33
N PRO A 249 -4.94 3.97 -26.85
CA PRO A 249 -4.25 5.18 -26.42
C PRO A 249 -4.54 5.50 -24.95
N TYR A 250 -3.49 5.81 -24.18
CA TYR A 250 -3.61 6.41 -22.86
C TYR A 250 -3.79 7.93 -23.03
N ASP A 251 -5.05 8.36 -23.12
CA ASP A 251 -5.40 9.75 -23.47
C ASP A 251 -6.24 10.39 -22.37
N SER A 252 -5.75 11.52 -21.82
CA SER A 252 -6.46 12.22 -20.74
C SER A 252 -7.84 12.72 -21.14
N THR A 253 -8.05 13.11 -22.40
CA THR A 253 -9.35 13.55 -22.90
C THR A 253 -10.35 12.39 -22.95
N LEU A 254 -9.92 11.20 -23.38
CA LEU A 254 -10.77 10.00 -23.37
C LEU A 254 -11.11 9.55 -21.95
N ILE A 255 -10.12 9.59 -21.04
CA ILE A 255 -10.30 9.28 -19.62
C ILE A 255 -11.29 10.25 -18.97
N ASP A 256 -11.09 11.56 -19.14
CA ASP A 256 -11.97 12.59 -18.59
C ASP A 256 -13.39 12.46 -19.13
N LYS A 257 -13.55 12.18 -20.42
CA LYS A 257 -14.85 11.87 -21.01
C LYS A 257 -15.47 10.64 -20.33
N ALA A 258 -14.70 9.59 -20.12
CA ALA A 258 -15.23 8.37 -19.52
C ALA A 258 -15.72 8.60 -18.08
N ILE A 259 -14.92 9.27 -17.26
CA ILE A 259 -15.26 9.59 -15.86
C ILE A 259 -16.50 10.47 -15.76
N ASN A 260 -16.64 11.47 -16.64
CA ASN A 260 -17.74 12.43 -16.57
C ASN A 260 -19.02 11.92 -17.24
N ILE A 261 -18.92 11.13 -18.30
CA ILE A 261 -20.07 10.67 -19.10
C ILE A 261 -20.62 9.36 -18.55
N PHE A 262 -19.77 8.35 -18.31
CA PHE A 262 -20.22 7.00 -17.97
C PHE A 262 -21.20 6.94 -16.79
N PRO A 263 -20.98 7.64 -15.66
CA PRO A 263 -21.91 7.63 -14.53
C PRO A 263 -23.27 8.26 -14.83
N THR A 264 -23.36 9.11 -15.87
CA THR A 264 -24.60 9.77 -16.29
C THR A 264 -25.41 8.93 -17.29
N LEU A 265 -24.80 7.90 -17.88
CA LEU A 265 -25.46 7.04 -18.84
C LEU A 265 -26.55 6.22 -18.15
N LYS A 266 -27.74 6.22 -18.75
CA LYS A 266 -28.82 5.34 -18.32
C LYS A 266 -28.51 3.90 -18.74
N ARG A 267 -29.20 2.96 -18.10
CA ARG A 267 -29.01 1.49 -18.20
C ARG A 267 -29.00 0.93 -19.64
N ASP A 268 -29.54 1.66 -20.60
CA ASP A 268 -29.69 1.34 -22.02
C ASP A 268 -28.74 2.13 -22.96
N GLN A 269 -27.91 3.03 -22.43
CA GLN A 269 -27.00 3.89 -23.18
C GLN A 269 -25.54 3.43 -23.16
N ALA A 270 -25.25 2.23 -22.64
CA ALA A 270 -23.92 1.62 -22.65
C ALA A 270 -23.38 1.30 -24.07
N THR A 271 -24.22 1.46 -25.11
CA THR A 271 -23.84 1.38 -26.54
C THR A 271 -23.36 2.71 -27.12
N TRP A 272 -23.14 3.73 -26.27
CA TRP A 272 -22.60 5.01 -26.68
C TRP A 272 -21.33 4.82 -27.50
N THR A 273 -21.37 5.34 -28.72
CA THR A 273 -20.27 5.34 -29.68
C THR A 273 -20.05 6.78 -30.13
N GLU A 274 -18.83 7.27 -30.05
CA GLU A 274 -18.46 8.60 -30.54
C GLU A 274 -17.09 8.50 -31.22
N ASN A 275 -16.98 9.01 -32.44
CA ASN A 275 -15.72 9.10 -33.19
C ASN A 275 -14.92 7.78 -33.28
N GLY A 276 -15.60 6.63 -33.34
CA GLY A 276 -14.98 5.30 -33.42
C GLY A 276 -14.56 4.69 -32.08
N TYR A 277 -14.99 5.27 -30.95
CA TYR A 277 -14.76 4.75 -29.61
C TYR A 277 -16.06 4.34 -28.93
N LYS A 278 -16.03 3.34 -28.05
CA LYS A 278 -17.14 2.94 -27.18
C LYS A 278 -16.65 2.54 -25.79
N PHE A 279 -17.58 2.45 -24.84
CA PHE A 279 -17.30 2.05 -23.46
C PHE A 279 -17.07 0.55 -23.31
N PHE A 280 -15.99 0.19 -22.62
CA PHE A 280 -15.70 -1.18 -22.19
C PHE A 280 -15.44 -1.23 -20.69
N GLN A 281 -15.80 -2.36 -20.10
CA GLN A 281 -15.64 -2.59 -18.68
C GLN A 281 -14.14 -2.66 -18.35
N THR A 282 -13.71 -1.85 -17.40
CA THR A 282 -12.35 -1.95 -16.87
C THR A 282 -12.27 -3.01 -15.78
N LEU A 283 -11.04 -3.47 -15.48
CA LEU A 283 -10.81 -4.46 -14.43
C LEU A 283 -11.48 -4.07 -13.11
N THR A 284 -12.14 -5.04 -12.50
CA THR A 284 -12.57 -4.94 -11.11
C THR A 284 -11.37 -5.09 -10.17
N MET A 285 -11.48 -4.57 -8.94
CA MET A 285 -10.40 -4.68 -7.94
C MET A 285 -9.95 -6.13 -7.68
N PRO A 286 -10.85 -7.13 -7.56
CA PRO A 286 -10.45 -8.53 -7.41
C PRO A 286 -9.62 -9.05 -8.60
N HIS A 287 -10.06 -8.81 -9.83
CA HIS A 287 -9.31 -9.26 -11.01
C HIS A 287 -7.99 -8.49 -11.19
N ALA A 288 -7.96 -7.19 -10.86
CA ALA A 288 -6.72 -6.42 -10.80
C ALA A 288 -5.72 -7.02 -9.81
N ALA A 289 -6.22 -7.56 -8.69
CA ALA A 289 -5.38 -8.19 -7.67
C ALA A 289 -4.82 -9.53 -8.17
N GLU A 290 -5.62 -10.36 -8.84
CA GLU A 290 -5.16 -11.60 -9.49
C GLU A 290 -4.03 -11.35 -10.51
N LEU A 291 -4.05 -10.18 -11.16
CA LEU A 291 -3.07 -9.78 -12.17
C LEU A 291 -1.85 -9.04 -11.59
N ALA A 292 -1.84 -8.66 -10.31
CA ALA A 292 -0.76 -7.87 -9.70
C ALA A 292 0.62 -8.52 -9.89
N ASN A 293 0.71 -9.85 -9.75
CA ASN A 293 1.93 -10.64 -9.95
C ASN A 293 2.55 -10.53 -11.36
N LYS A 294 1.77 -10.08 -12.37
CA LYS A 294 2.34 -9.79 -13.71
C LYS A 294 3.24 -8.56 -13.69
N LEU A 295 2.99 -7.61 -12.79
CA LEU A 295 3.76 -6.37 -12.67
C LEU A 295 4.78 -6.42 -11.53
N PHE A 296 4.37 -6.92 -10.35
CA PHE A 296 5.22 -6.95 -9.16
C PHE A 296 4.87 -8.09 -8.21
N THR A 297 5.85 -8.50 -7.40
CA THR A 297 5.64 -9.39 -6.24
C THR A 297 5.92 -8.64 -4.96
N TYR A 298 5.29 -9.01 -3.84
CA TYR A 298 5.57 -8.45 -2.52
C TYR A 298 5.80 -9.55 -1.49
N GLN A 299 6.94 -9.50 -0.81
CA GLN A 299 7.27 -10.37 0.31
C GLN A 299 7.27 -9.58 1.63
N TYR A 300 6.45 -10.00 2.59
CA TYR A 300 6.38 -9.41 3.92
C TYR A 300 7.68 -9.57 4.70
N ARG A 301 8.18 -8.48 5.29
CA ARG A 301 9.43 -8.40 6.06
C ARG A 301 9.31 -7.49 7.29
N ASP A 302 8.11 -7.39 7.87
CA ASP A 302 7.92 -6.64 9.10
C ASP A 302 8.82 -7.18 10.21
N THR A 303 9.46 -6.30 10.96
CA THR A 303 10.34 -6.65 12.09
C THR A 303 9.64 -6.43 13.43
N ASP A 304 10.15 -7.06 14.48
CA ASP A 304 9.78 -6.76 15.86
C ASP A 304 11.01 -6.25 16.65
N PRO A 305 11.10 -4.95 17.01
CA PRO A 305 10.16 -3.85 16.69
C PRO A 305 10.19 -3.42 15.22
N PHE A 306 9.10 -2.82 14.76
CA PHE A 306 8.94 -2.42 13.35
C PHE A 306 10.00 -1.39 12.92
N GLU A 307 10.38 -0.45 13.76
CA GLU A 307 11.26 0.67 13.40
C GLU A 307 12.71 0.26 13.13
N LYS A 308 13.07 -0.98 13.47
CA LYS A 308 14.45 -1.44 13.47
C LYS A 308 14.82 -2.20 12.20
N GLN A 309 16.11 -2.47 12.06
CA GLN A 309 16.69 -3.27 10.99
C GLN A 309 16.85 -4.70 11.49
N LEU A 310 16.66 -5.68 10.60
CA LEU A 310 16.86 -7.07 10.93
C LEU A 310 18.31 -7.33 11.38
N GLY A 311 18.49 -8.08 12.46
CA GLY A 311 19.82 -8.43 13.00
C GLY A 311 20.52 -7.29 13.77
N TYR A 312 19.86 -6.18 14.06
CA TYR A 312 20.41 -5.11 14.90
C TYR A 312 20.32 -5.47 16.39
N GLU A 313 21.35 -5.19 17.19
CA GLU A 313 21.32 -5.43 18.64
C GLU A 313 20.34 -4.48 19.32
N TYR A 314 19.37 -5.03 20.05
CA TYR A 314 18.32 -4.27 20.67
C TYR A 314 18.54 -4.15 22.19
N GLN A 315 18.53 -2.90 22.69
CA GLN A 315 18.50 -2.60 24.12
C GLN A 315 17.14 -1.98 24.47
N GLU A 316 16.42 -2.63 25.38
CA GLU A 316 15.01 -2.37 25.61
C GLU A 316 14.71 -1.01 26.27
N GLY A 317 13.66 -0.35 25.78
CA GLY A 317 13.00 0.79 26.41
C GLY A 317 11.57 0.42 26.85
N SER A 318 11.03 1.15 27.82
CA SER A 318 9.80 0.79 28.55
C SER A 318 8.47 0.84 27.76
N GLY A 319 8.51 0.88 26.44
CA GLY A 319 7.34 1.07 25.55
C GLY A 319 7.07 -0.08 24.58
N ASP A 320 7.96 -1.05 24.43
CA ASP A 320 7.83 -2.08 23.40
C ASP A 320 7.09 -3.30 23.97
N GLY A 321 5.78 -3.36 23.69
CA GLY A 321 4.84 -4.37 24.19
C GLY A 321 5.11 -5.79 23.71
N GLY A 322 6.13 -6.43 24.28
CA GLY A 322 6.22 -7.90 24.35
C GLY A 322 5.33 -8.43 25.48
N VAL A 323 4.80 -9.64 25.31
CA VAL A 323 4.00 -10.30 26.36
C VAL A 323 4.66 -11.60 26.79
N VAL A 324 4.60 -11.87 28.08
CA VAL A 324 4.93 -13.16 28.69
C VAL A 324 3.66 -13.98 28.86
N ASP A 325 3.77 -15.31 28.73
CA ASP A 325 2.61 -16.24 28.80
C ASP A 325 1.89 -16.22 30.18
N ASP A 326 2.35 -15.41 31.15
CA ASP A 326 1.72 -15.21 32.46
C ASP A 326 0.64 -14.10 32.49
N GLY A 327 0.34 -13.49 31.34
CA GLY A 327 -0.69 -12.46 31.21
C GLY A 327 -0.28 -11.08 31.72
N THR A 328 1.02 -10.86 31.99
CA THR A 328 1.54 -9.52 32.23
C THR A 328 1.91 -8.87 30.89
N ASN A 329 1.28 -7.73 30.58
CA ASN A 329 1.63 -6.87 29.42
C ASN A 329 3.01 -6.18 29.61
N ALA A 330 3.88 -6.78 30.43
CA ALA A 330 5.16 -6.22 30.82
C ALA A 330 6.27 -6.70 29.88
N LEU A 331 7.07 -5.73 29.46
CA LEU A 331 8.41 -5.80 28.86
C LEU A 331 9.12 -7.13 29.15
N ARG A 332 9.42 -7.90 28.10
CA ARG A 332 10.43 -8.95 28.20
C ARG A 332 11.78 -8.26 28.17
N GLN A 333 12.62 -8.43 29.19
CA GLN A 333 14.05 -8.10 29.15
C GLN A 333 14.74 -8.69 27.90
N ARG A 334 14.63 -8.00 26.75
CA ARG A 334 15.28 -8.33 25.46
C ARG A 334 16.74 -7.86 25.44
N GLN A 335 17.30 -7.59 26.61
CA GLN A 335 18.64 -7.03 26.74
C GLN A 335 19.66 -8.06 26.25
N GLY A 336 20.23 -7.81 25.06
CA GLY A 336 21.19 -8.70 24.39
C GLY A 336 20.63 -9.52 23.22
N ASP A 337 19.34 -9.35 22.86
CA ASP A 337 18.74 -10.00 21.69
C ASP A 337 18.88 -9.13 20.41
N PHE A 338 18.83 -9.77 19.25
CA PHE A 338 18.80 -9.09 17.95
C PHE A 338 17.39 -8.98 17.39
N VAL A 339 17.13 -7.90 16.66
CA VAL A 339 15.87 -7.68 15.96
C VAL A 339 15.62 -8.82 14.97
N GLU A 340 14.41 -9.40 15.04
CA GLU A 340 13.95 -10.47 14.18
C GLU A 340 12.68 -10.08 13.40
N LEU A 341 12.21 -10.95 12.51
CA LEU A 341 10.93 -10.74 11.83
C LEU A 341 9.77 -10.81 12.83
N LEU A 342 8.67 -10.14 12.52
CA LEU A 342 7.47 -10.11 13.34
C LEU A 342 6.82 -11.49 13.37
N HIS A 343 6.77 -12.11 14.56
CA HIS A 343 6.14 -13.41 14.76
C HIS A 343 4.68 -13.26 15.22
N GLN A 344 3.86 -14.23 14.84
CA GLN A 344 2.46 -14.35 15.25
C GLN A 344 2.33 -14.29 16.77
N CYS A 345 1.29 -13.59 17.24
CA CYS A 345 1.03 -13.38 18.66
C CYS A 345 2.20 -12.73 19.42
N ARG A 346 3.13 -12.05 18.72
CA ARG A 346 4.34 -11.41 19.30
C ARG A 346 5.24 -12.40 20.05
N ARG A 347 5.24 -13.67 19.64
CA ARG A 347 6.01 -14.73 20.30
C ARG A 347 7.43 -14.84 19.75
N ILE A 348 8.40 -14.56 20.61
CA ILE A 348 9.84 -14.65 20.28
C ILE A 348 10.30 -16.11 20.29
N GLY A 349 11.19 -16.46 19.36
CA GLY A 349 12.00 -17.70 19.43
C GLY A 349 11.28 -19.01 19.08
N LYS A 350 10.10 -18.97 18.43
CA LYS A 350 9.37 -20.18 18.01
C LYS A 350 9.50 -20.46 16.50
N GLY A 351 10.70 -20.86 16.07
CA GLY A 351 10.97 -21.47 14.75
C GLY A 351 10.60 -20.65 13.50
N PRO A 352 10.99 -21.11 12.29
CA PRO A 352 10.92 -20.29 11.07
C PRO A 352 9.53 -20.03 10.47
N ASN A 353 8.43 -20.64 10.97
CA ASN A 353 7.17 -20.75 10.22
C ASN A 353 5.94 -20.10 10.86
N ASN A 354 6.14 -19.18 11.83
CA ASN A 354 5.04 -18.46 12.49
C ASN A 354 5.16 -16.95 12.28
N LEU A 355 5.52 -16.49 11.07
CA LEU A 355 5.60 -15.07 10.77
C LEU A 355 4.22 -14.45 10.64
N ASP A 356 4.11 -13.19 11.07
CA ASP A 356 2.95 -12.35 10.81
C ASP A 356 3.15 -11.57 9.50
N ARG A 357 2.07 -11.38 8.75
CA ARG A 357 2.07 -10.54 7.55
C ARG A 357 1.37 -9.26 7.97
N MET A 358 2.10 -8.16 8.16
CA MET A 358 1.45 -6.86 8.39
C MET A 358 1.52 -6.00 7.14
N GLY A 359 2.69 -5.96 6.51
CA GLY A 359 2.99 -5.26 5.27
C GLY A 359 3.35 -3.79 5.45
N PHE A 360 3.81 -3.39 6.64
CA PHE A 360 4.45 -2.10 6.82
C PHE A 360 5.88 -2.12 6.24
N LYS A 361 6.58 -3.26 6.31
CA LYS A 361 7.83 -3.51 5.57
C LYS A 361 7.73 -4.74 4.69
N GLY A 362 8.30 -4.64 3.50
CA GLY A 362 8.44 -5.78 2.62
C GLY A 362 9.31 -5.51 1.41
N VAL A 363 9.56 -6.56 0.65
CA VAL A 363 10.45 -6.54 -0.51
C VAL A 363 9.65 -6.75 -1.77
N LEU A 364 9.86 -5.86 -2.73
CA LEU A 364 9.26 -5.85 -4.06
C LEU A 364 10.27 -6.32 -5.12
N GLN A 365 9.76 -7.00 -6.13
CA GLN A 365 10.42 -7.17 -7.43
C GLN A 365 9.45 -6.80 -8.53
N PHE A 366 9.98 -6.35 -9.67
CA PHE A 366 9.19 -5.93 -10.82
C PHE A 366 9.55 -6.75 -12.05
N SER A 367 8.56 -7.07 -12.87
CA SER A 367 8.69 -8.06 -13.96
C SER A 367 8.55 -7.46 -15.36
N GLN A 368 7.90 -6.30 -15.49
CA GLN A 368 7.55 -5.72 -16.79
C GLN A 368 8.05 -4.27 -16.90
N ALA A 369 9.10 -4.06 -17.70
CA ALA A 369 9.60 -2.72 -18.01
C ALA A 369 8.68 -1.94 -18.97
N ASN A 370 9.06 -0.70 -19.29
CA ASN A 370 8.25 0.25 -20.07
C ASN A 370 6.81 0.38 -19.54
N THR A 371 6.64 0.45 -18.22
CA THR A 371 5.31 0.42 -17.61
C THR A 371 5.19 1.45 -16.50
N GLU A 372 4.16 2.29 -16.55
CA GLU A 372 3.72 3.14 -15.45
C GLU A 372 2.37 2.64 -14.92
N PHE A 373 2.26 2.51 -13.61
CA PHE A 373 1.05 2.04 -12.95
C PHE A 373 0.93 2.58 -11.53
N ALA A 374 -0.30 2.60 -11.00
CA ALA A 374 -0.53 2.81 -9.57
C ALA A 374 -0.58 1.46 -8.86
N MET A 375 0.24 1.28 -7.83
CA MET A 375 0.08 0.21 -6.86
C MET A 375 -0.90 0.69 -5.80
N GLN A 376 -2.06 0.07 -5.72
CA GLN A 376 -3.02 0.32 -4.65
C GLN A 376 -2.59 -0.48 -3.43
N ILE A 377 -2.29 0.23 -2.34
CA ILE A 377 -1.96 -0.36 -1.04
C ILE A 377 -3.13 -0.11 -0.10
N SER A 378 -3.80 -1.19 0.31
CA SER A 378 -4.98 -1.14 1.17
C SER A 378 -4.65 -1.72 2.54
N LEU A 379 -4.77 -0.91 3.59
CA LEU A 379 -4.76 -1.41 4.98
C LEU A 379 -6.18 -1.80 5.35
N CYS A 380 -6.46 -3.10 5.34
CA CYS A 380 -7.79 -3.63 5.54
C CYS A 380 -8.01 -4.05 7.00
N ASN A 381 -9.21 -3.76 7.51
CA ASN A 381 -9.73 -4.41 8.70
C ASN A 381 -10.23 -5.81 8.34
N ILE A 382 -9.52 -6.83 8.79
CA ILE A 382 -9.91 -8.23 8.64
C ILE A 382 -11.00 -8.52 9.66
N VAL A 383 -12.23 -8.61 9.15
CA VAL A 383 -13.33 -9.15 9.92
C VAL A 383 -13.11 -10.66 10.04
N SER A 384 -12.64 -11.08 11.21
CA SER A 384 -12.53 -12.49 11.53
C SER A 384 -13.94 -13.10 11.53
N GLN A 385 -14.29 -13.92 10.55
CA GLN A 385 -15.62 -14.55 10.52
C GLN A 385 -15.71 -15.53 11.69
N MET A 386 -16.75 -15.48 12.50
CA MET A 386 -16.98 -16.49 13.53
C MET A 386 -17.83 -17.60 12.91
N ASP A 387 -17.26 -18.78 12.65
CA ASP A 387 -18.07 -19.96 12.36
C ASP A 387 -18.63 -20.48 13.69
N LYS A 388 -19.85 -20.02 14.01
CA LYS A 388 -20.58 -20.43 15.21
C LYS A 388 -20.83 -21.94 15.28
N SER A 389 -20.79 -22.66 14.16
CA SER A 389 -20.98 -24.11 14.14
C SER A 389 -19.72 -24.90 14.52
N LYS A 390 -18.53 -24.28 14.36
CA LYS A 390 -17.23 -24.90 14.66
C LYS A 390 -16.51 -24.30 15.87
N ASN A 391 -17.12 -23.31 16.53
CA ASN A 391 -16.49 -22.51 17.58
C ASN A 391 -15.13 -21.93 17.12
N ALA A 392 -15.00 -21.67 15.81
CA ALA A 392 -13.76 -21.28 15.18
C ALA A 392 -13.85 -19.85 14.63
N ILE A 393 -12.90 -19.02 15.01
CA ILE A 393 -12.71 -17.71 14.39
C ILE A 393 -11.88 -17.94 13.12
N TRP A 394 -12.38 -17.53 11.95
CA TRP A 394 -11.62 -17.52 10.71
C TRP A 394 -10.52 -16.47 10.86
N PRO A 395 -9.25 -16.86 10.83
CA PRO A 395 -8.19 -15.90 11.07
C PRO A 395 -7.92 -15.05 9.83
N LYS A 396 -7.22 -13.93 10.06
CA LYS A 396 -6.22 -13.36 9.14
C LYS A 396 -5.34 -14.41 8.41
N TYR A 397 -5.22 -15.59 9.01
CA TYR A 397 -4.40 -16.78 8.71
C TYR A 397 -5.14 -17.96 8.05
N GLY A 398 -6.25 -17.73 7.34
CA GLY A 398 -7.10 -18.80 6.83
C GLY A 398 -7.32 -18.76 5.33
N ASN A 399 -6.32 -19.18 4.53
CA ASN A 399 -6.51 -19.60 3.14
C ASN A 399 -6.74 -21.13 3.12
N ASP A 400 -7.73 -21.58 2.35
CA ASP A 400 -8.07 -23.00 2.16
C ASP A 400 -6.98 -23.77 1.38
N ASN A 401 -6.00 -23.06 0.80
CA ASN A 401 -4.85 -23.63 0.10
C ASN A 401 -3.53 -23.16 0.76
N PRO A 402 -2.97 -23.92 1.72
CA PRO A 402 -1.81 -23.48 2.48
C PRO A 402 -0.51 -23.54 1.67
N ASP A 403 0.30 -22.47 1.75
CA ASP A 403 1.74 -22.57 1.49
C ASP A 403 2.42 -23.28 2.67
N ALA A 404 3.56 -23.93 2.42
CA ALA A 404 4.30 -24.70 3.42
C ALA A 404 4.76 -23.88 4.66
N ASP A 405 4.76 -22.56 4.55
CA ASP A 405 5.30 -21.62 5.54
C ASP A 405 4.25 -21.04 6.50
N SER A 406 2.97 -21.38 6.35
CA SER A 406 1.91 -20.92 7.25
C SER A 406 1.42 -22.05 8.15
N LYS A 407 1.97 -22.11 9.36
CA LYS A 407 1.28 -22.81 10.45
C LYS A 407 0.55 -21.75 11.26
N THR A 408 -0.73 -21.99 11.54
CA THR A 408 -1.50 -21.16 12.46
C THR A 408 -0.97 -21.38 13.87
N CYS A 409 -0.97 -20.33 14.70
CA CYS A 409 -0.67 -20.46 16.11
C CYS A 409 -1.63 -21.47 16.77
N SER A 410 -1.12 -22.67 17.06
CA SER A 410 -1.88 -23.79 17.65
C SER A 410 -2.38 -23.54 19.08
N GLU A 411 -2.05 -22.39 19.65
CA GLU A 411 -2.29 -22.05 21.05
C GLU A 411 -3.36 -20.98 21.25
N ILE A 412 -3.99 -20.49 20.17
CA ILE A 412 -5.18 -19.65 20.32
C ILE A 412 -6.41 -20.58 20.40
N PRO A 413 -7.13 -20.65 21.56
CA PRO A 413 -8.11 -21.71 21.86
C PRO A 413 -9.34 -21.79 20.92
N THR A 414 -9.58 -20.73 20.15
CA THR A 414 -10.64 -20.62 19.13
C THR A 414 -10.20 -21.08 17.73
N PHE A 415 -8.97 -21.57 17.57
CA PHE A 415 -8.52 -22.17 16.32
C PHE A 415 -8.51 -23.68 16.55
N GLY A 416 -9.59 -24.34 16.12
CA GLY A 416 -9.74 -25.78 16.31
C GLY A 416 -8.50 -26.56 15.83
N ASN A 417 -8.32 -27.77 16.37
CA ASN A 417 -7.26 -28.72 16.01
C ASN A 417 -7.39 -29.21 14.55
N GLY A 418 -7.29 -28.31 13.58
CA GLY A 418 -7.45 -28.56 12.15
C GLY A 418 -6.12 -28.45 11.42
N GLU A 419 -5.97 -29.27 10.40
CA GLU A 419 -4.86 -29.29 9.43
C GLU A 419 -4.45 -27.87 9.01
N GLY A 420 -3.13 -27.62 8.94
CA GLY A 420 -2.54 -26.28 8.80
C GLY A 420 -3.17 -25.47 7.66
N ARG A 421 -3.59 -24.24 7.95
CA ARG A 421 -4.22 -23.32 6.99
C ARG A 421 -3.28 -22.19 6.59
N GLY A 422 -3.46 -21.74 5.35
CA GLY A 422 -2.65 -20.77 4.62
C GLY A 422 -2.71 -19.35 5.17
N LEU A 423 -1.63 -18.58 5.07
CA LEU A 423 -1.70 -17.11 5.11
C LEU A 423 -2.10 -16.56 3.75
N TYR A 424 -2.89 -15.48 3.69
CA TYR A 424 -3.21 -14.83 2.43
C TYR A 424 -1.97 -14.24 1.77
N ASN A 425 -1.85 -14.42 0.47
CA ASN A 425 -0.83 -13.75 -0.34
C ASN A 425 -1.14 -12.26 -0.46
N PHE A 426 -0.13 -11.50 -0.86
CA PHE A 426 -0.19 -10.04 -0.82
C PHE A 426 -1.31 -9.44 -1.66
N ASN A 427 -1.77 -10.16 -2.68
CA ASN A 427 -2.80 -9.74 -3.63
C ASN A 427 -4.15 -10.47 -3.42
N GLU A 428 -4.33 -11.26 -2.37
CA GLU A 428 -5.56 -12.02 -2.13
C GLU A 428 -6.59 -11.22 -1.30
N ILE A 429 -6.99 -10.05 -1.79
CA ILE A 429 -8.02 -9.23 -1.12
C ILE A 429 -9.41 -9.87 -1.27
N LYS A 430 -10.10 -10.08 -0.15
CA LYS A 430 -11.47 -10.61 -0.13
C LYS A 430 -12.49 -9.47 -0.19
N SER A 431 -13.58 -9.70 -0.91
CA SER A 431 -14.68 -8.72 -1.05
C SER A 431 -15.34 -8.32 0.28
N GLU A 432 -15.25 -9.21 1.27
CA GLU A 432 -15.80 -9.08 2.61
C GLU A 432 -14.98 -8.13 3.50
N TRP A 433 -13.75 -7.79 3.10
CA TRP A 433 -12.87 -6.86 3.80
C TRP A 433 -12.98 -5.43 3.27
N SER A 434 -14.18 -5.03 2.87
CA SER A 434 -14.48 -3.71 2.30
C SER A 434 -14.32 -2.54 3.27
N ASN A 435 -13.82 -2.76 4.50
CA ASN A 435 -13.56 -1.73 5.50
C ASN A 435 -12.06 -1.47 5.57
N HIS A 436 -11.60 -0.40 4.93
CA HIS A 436 -10.18 -0.05 4.85
C HIS A 436 -9.86 1.11 5.80
N ASP A 437 -8.80 1.02 6.59
CA ASP A 437 -8.33 2.15 7.40
C ASP A 437 -7.70 3.23 6.51
N ILE A 438 -7.02 2.80 5.45
CA ILE A 438 -6.48 3.67 4.43
C ILE A 438 -6.26 2.93 3.10
N ASP A 439 -6.40 3.68 2.02
CA ASP A 439 -6.11 3.31 0.65
C ASP A 439 -5.06 4.27 0.10
N ILE A 440 -3.93 3.74 -0.37
CA ILE A 440 -2.76 4.53 -0.78
C ILE A 440 -2.33 4.08 -2.18
N PRO A 441 -2.76 4.77 -3.24
CA PRO A 441 -2.22 4.57 -4.57
C PRO A 441 -0.84 5.21 -4.67
N LEU A 442 0.20 4.39 -4.83
CA LEU A 442 1.58 4.82 -5.09
C LEU A 442 1.93 4.57 -6.56
N THR A 443 2.41 5.58 -7.25
CA THR A 443 2.80 5.47 -8.66
C THR A 443 4.18 4.85 -8.80
N PHE A 444 4.32 3.86 -9.68
CA PHE A 444 5.58 3.23 -10.06
C PHE A 444 5.81 3.33 -11.56
N ARG A 445 7.05 3.60 -11.95
CA ARG A 445 7.54 3.53 -13.33
C ARG A 445 8.65 2.49 -13.41
N VAL A 446 8.43 1.44 -14.17
CA VAL A 446 9.44 0.41 -14.45
C VAL A 446 10.21 0.84 -15.70
N ILE A 447 11.35 1.50 -15.49
CA ILE A 447 12.00 2.32 -16.51
C ILE A 447 12.99 1.57 -17.40
N ALA A 448 13.45 0.39 -16.98
CA ALA A 448 14.40 -0.44 -17.72
C ALA A 448 14.27 -1.92 -17.32
N ASP A 449 14.71 -2.82 -18.19
CA ASP A 449 14.74 -4.28 -17.94
C ASP A 449 16.19 -4.79 -17.91
N MET A 450 16.60 -5.45 -16.84
CA MET A 450 17.94 -6.04 -16.78
C MET A 450 18.12 -7.24 -17.72
N LYS A 451 17.03 -7.90 -18.12
CA LYS A 451 17.04 -9.05 -19.04
C LYS A 451 17.38 -8.65 -20.49
N ASP A 452 17.25 -7.37 -20.81
CA ASP A 452 17.60 -6.80 -22.11
C ASP A 452 19.12 -6.68 -22.37
N GLY A 453 19.95 -6.94 -21.35
CA GLY A 453 21.39 -6.76 -21.41
C GLY A 453 21.84 -5.35 -21.02
N ASP A 454 23.12 -5.20 -20.69
CA ASP A 454 23.68 -4.00 -20.08
C ASP A 454 23.62 -2.76 -20.97
N GLU A 455 23.80 -2.91 -22.29
CA GLU A 455 23.74 -1.78 -23.24
C GLU A 455 22.34 -1.19 -23.36
N LYS A 456 21.33 -2.04 -23.63
CA LYS A 456 19.94 -1.60 -23.76
C LYS A 456 19.37 -1.11 -22.43
N PHE A 457 19.70 -1.78 -21.33
CA PHE A 457 19.33 -1.31 -19.98
C PHE A 457 19.81 0.12 -19.73
N VAL A 458 21.07 0.42 -20.03
CA VAL A 458 21.64 1.76 -19.86
C VAL A 458 20.94 2.77 -20.78
N GLU A 459 20.67 2.41 -22.02
CA GLU A 459 19.94 3.28 -22.96
C GLU A 459 18.57 3.67 -22.41
N ASP A 460 17.78 2.68 -21.98
CA ASP A 460 16.43 2.89 -21.44
C ASP A 460 16.46 3.69 -20.13
N PHE A 461 17.37 3.34 -19.21
CA PHE A 461 17.54 4.05 -17.95
C PHE A 461 17.89 5.54 -18.15
N LYS A 462 18.75 5.83 -19.13
CA LYS A 462 19.19 7.20 -19.43
C LYS A 462 18.11 8.08 -20.06
N LYS A 463 16.99 7.53 -20.54
CA LYS A 463 15.82 8.33 -20.94
C LYS A 463 15.26 9.13 -19.76
N PHE A 464 15.35 8.58 -18.55
CA PHE A 464 14.87 9.20 -17.31
C PHE A 464 15.98 9.87 -16.51
N TYR A 465 17.20 9.31 -16.57
CA TYR A 465 18.38 9.81 -15.84
C TYR A 465 19.55 10.13 -16.82
N PRO A 466 19.40 11.13 -17.72
CA PRO A 466 20.36 11.37 -18.81
C PRO A 466 21.74 11.83 -18.34
N HIS A 467 21.81 12.43 -17.14
CA HIS A 467 23.03 12.95 -16.54
C HIS A 467 23.91 11.87 -15.90
N MET A 468 23.38 10.65 -15.71
CA MET A 468 24.13 9.56 -15.10
C MET A 468 25.18 8.97 -16.05
N ASP A 469 26.34 8.65 -15.48
CA ASP A 469 27.42 7.99 -16.20
C ASP A 469 27.02 6.53 -16.55
N PRO A 470 27.17 6.10 -17.82
CA PRO A 470 26.87 4.74 -18.25
C PRO A 470 27.56 3.64 -17.43
N ASN A 471 28.84 3.83 -17.06
CA ASN A 471 29.55 2.81 -16.29
C ASN A 471 29.04 2.76 -14.85
N GLU A 472 28.67 3.91 -14.29
CA GLU A 472 28.11 3.96 -12.95
C GLU A 472 26.72 3.31 -12.88
N ILE A 473 25.88 3.47 -13.92
CA ILE A 473 24.65 2.70 -14.07
C ILE A 473 24.96 1.20 -14.04
N LYS A 474 25.89 0.74 -14.89
CA LYS A 474 26.25 -0.68 -14.95
C LYS A 474 26.76 -1.20 -13.60
N ASN A 475 27.58 -0.42 -12.91
CA ASN A 475 28.11 -0.78 -11.60
C ASN A 475 27.02 -0.93 -10.54
N TYR A 476 26.03 -0.03 -10.50
CA TYR A 476 24.99 -0.12 -9.48
C TYR A 476 24.02 -1.28 -9.68
N PHE A 477 23.71 -1.63 -10.94
CA PHE A 477 22.70 -2.65 -11.24
C PHE A 477 23.29 -4.04 -11.53
N PHE A 478 24.43 -4.13 -12.21
CA PHE A 478 25.04 -5.41 -12.61
C PHE A 478 26.22 -5.84 -11.73
N ASN A 479 26.62 -5.03 -10.74
CA ASN A 479 27.69 -5.38 -9.80
C ASN A 479 27.26 -5.16 -8.34
N PRO A 480 26.58 -6.15 -7.73
CA PRO A 480 26.12 -6.04 -6.34
C PRO A 480 27.23 -5.68 -5.34
N GLN A 481 28.44 -6.20 -5.54
CA GLN A 481 29.59 -5.92 -4.68
C GLN A 481 30.02 -4.45 -4.74
N TYR A 482 29.88 -3.80 -5.90
CA TYR A 482 30.14 -2.38 -6.03
C TYR A 482 29.14 -1.56 -5.20
N LEU A 483 27.84 -1.80 -5.36
CA LEU A 483 26.79 -1.11 -4.60
C LEU A 483 27.03 -1.25 -3.09
N LEU A 484 27.27 -2.48 -2.61
CA LEU A 484 27.45 -2.77 -1.19
C LEU A 484 28.73 -2.18 -0.62
N SER A 485 29.86 -2.30 -1.32
CA SER A 485 31.14 -1.78 -0.83
C SER A 485 31.16 -0.26 -0.75
N ARG A 486 30.56 0.42 -1.74
CA ARG A 486 30.45 1.88 -1.77
C ARG A 486 29.52 2.40 -0.68
N ASN A 487 28.45 1.65 -0.38
CA ASN A 487 27.43 2.05 0.60
C ASN A 487 27.54 1.34 1.95
N ARG A 488 28.67 0.72 2.29
CA ARG A 488 28.83 -0.14 3.50
C ARG A 488 28.37 0.46 4.83
N LYS A 489 28.34 1.79 4.98
CA LYS A 489 27.87 2.50 6.19
C LYS A 489 26.39 2.91 6.13
N ASN A 490 25.77 2.71 4.98
CA ASN A 490 24.45 3.15 4.59
C ASN A 490 23.65 1.98 4.02
N ILE A 491 23.85 0.78 4.58
CA ILE A 491 23.02 -0.38 4.31
C ILE A 491 21.98 -0.51 5.41
N PHE A 492 20.74 -0.73 5.01
CA PHE A 492 19.63 -1.16 5.85
C PHE A 492 19.40 -2.64 5.59
N VAL A 493 19.38 -3.46 6.63
CA VAL A 493 19.10 -4.91 6.49
C VAL A 493 17.61 -5.16 6.73
N MET A 494 16.95 -5.73 5.72
CA MET A 494 15.54 -6.11 5.75
C MET A 494 15.38 -7.64 5.76
#